data_AF-A0A480B455-F1
#
_entry.id   AF-A0A480B455-F1
#
_cell.length_a   1.000
_cell.length_b   1.000
_cell.length_c   1.000
_cell.angle_alpha   90.00
_cell.angle_beta   90.00
_cell.angle_gamma   90.00
#
_symmetry.space_group_name_H-M   'P 1'
#
loop_
_entity.id
_entity.type
_entity.pdbx_description
1 polymer ?
#
loop_
_entity_poly.entity_id
_entity_poly.type
_entity_poly.pdbx_seq_one_letter_code
_entity_poly.pdbx_strand_id
1 'polypeptide(L)'
;MKDGLILKAMVLGAIACAISATGIAADVEGHNALPPTNKQQLDIRDIARYEAVLSDWMDRTDIKIGTQSKMGKQISVETLQPLTHYDENSKSVLFVQGGIGRGGQEHSVSYYHGYHEIWYPYNPATGKGDQRYRAEKYENTKSLGPVANVGLGYRHLSKNEHAYVGVNAFVDRAFSENANRVSGGLEYVSGLNEVRANVYKGLGSVKSQSDMIHLPPSYFTFDLDGGPAYYMPHESQKVLSGYDVSYTRTFKNARWARVHATVYHWNGLSVPNHSNALLKTLEIGNSHGWKVGTTLQVTPHVSLDVGYTSDSKDTSGAYGFVKYTLGTSKFAWHGGKHSDDAITNARARMLDKVERSPLTIGHTYEEDWYVRPNDHL
;
A
#
# COMPACT_ATOMS: atom_id res chain seq x y z
N MET A 1 -11.53 -22.48 -10.78
CA MET A 1 -10.94 -23.04 -9.54
C MET A 1 -9.50 -23.53 -9.70
N LYS A 2 -9.02 -23.89 -10.91
CA LYS A 2 -7.66 -24.41 -11.12
C LYS A 2 -6.57 -23.31 -11.15
N ASP A 3 -6.87 -22.12 -11.66
CA ASP A 3 -5.85 -21.06 -11.84
C ASP A 3 -5.41 -20.39 -10.52
N GLY A 4 -6.33 -20.25 -9.56
CA GLY A 4 -6.02 -19.73 -8.22
C GLY A 4 -5.16 -20.71 -7.39
N LEU A 5 -5.22 -22.01 -7.70
CA LEU A 5 -4.42 -23.04 -7.02
C LEU A 5 -2.97 -23.02 -7.53
N ILE A 6 -2.77 -22.80 -8.84
CA ILE A 6 -1.46 -22.77 -9.48
C ILE A 6 -0.64 -21.56 -9.01
N LEU A 7 -1.27 -20.38 -8.90
CA LEU A 7 -0.58 -19.17 -8.39
C LEU A 7 -0.22 -19.31 -6.90
N LYS A 8 -1.13 -19.86 -6.08
CA LYS A 8 -0.85 -20.17 -4.67
C LYS A 8 0.30 -21.18 -4.53
N ALA A 9 0.33 -22.21 -5.39
CA ALA A 9 1.39 -23.22 -5.41
C ALA A 9 2.75 -22.67 -5.87
N MET A 10 2.79 -21.74 -6.83
CA MET A 10 4.03 -21.07 -7.24
C MET A 10 4.60 -20.16 -6.14
N VAL A 11 3.73 -19.40 -5.46
CA VAL A 11 4.14 -18.54 -4.33
C VAL A 11 4.64 -19.39 -3.15
N LEU A 12 3.97 -20.50 -2.84
CA LEU A 12 4.42 -21.44 -1.81
C LEU A 12 5.69 -22.22 -2.21
N GLY A 13 5.84 -22.56 -3.50
CA GLY A 13 7.03 -23.23 -4.03
C GLY A 13 8.29 -22.36 -3.97
N ALA A 14 8.17 -21.06 -4.23
CA ALA A 14 9.26 -20.10 -4.06
C ALA A 14 9.66 -19.95 -2.57
N ILE A 15 8.70 -20.02 -1.65
CA ILE A 15 8.94 -20.00 -0.19
C ILE A 15 9.63 -21.30 0.27
N ALA A 16 9.25 -22.46 -0.25
CA ALA A 16 9.87 -23.75 0.09
C ALA A 16 11.34 -23.86 -0.38
N CYS A 17 11.69 -23.28 -1.53
CA CYS A 17 13.08 -23.19 -1.98
C CYS A 17 13.93 -22.19 -1.15
N ALA A 18 13.30 -21.21 -0.50
CA ALA A 18 14.01 -20.24 0.35
C ALA A 18 14.26 -20.76 1.78
N ILE A 19 13.47 -21.74 2.26
CA ILE A 19 13.59 -22.31 3.62
C ILE A 19 14.46 -23.57 3.63
N SER A 20 14.60 -24.28 2.51
CA SER A 20 15.40 -25.51 2.40
C SER A 20 16.92 -25.30 2.24
N ALA A 21 17.40 -24.05 2.20
CA ALA A 21 18.82 -23.72 2.30
C ALA A 21 19.26 -23.50 3.76
N THR A 22 18.93 -24.42 4.66
CA THR A 22 19.60 -24.56 5.97
C THR A 22 20.70 -25.61 5.84
N GLY A 23 21.73 -25.27 5.06
CA GLY A 23 22.99 -25.99 5.05
C GLY A 23 23.99 -25.25 5.92
N ILE A 24 24.36 -25.86 7.05
CA ILE A 24 25.49 -25.45 7.88
C ILE A 24 26.73 -25.42 6.98
N ALA A 25 27.30 -24.23 6.73
CA ALA A 25 28.63 -24.12 6.14
C ALA A 25 29.64 -24.06 7.28
N ALA A 26 30.32 -25.18 7.47
CA ALA A 26 31.46 -25.32 8.37
C ALA A 26 32.55 -24.30 8.00
N ASP A 27 33.11 -23.70 9.05
CA ASP A 27 34.36 -22.95 8.99
C ASP A 27 35.46 -23.87 8.44
N VAL A 28 36.06 -23.49 7.31
CA VAL A 28 37.28 -24.12 6.80
C VAL A 28 38.34 -23.04 6.78
N GLU A 29 39.11 -23.04 7.86
CA GLU A 29 40.28 -22.22 8.09
C GLU A 29 41.38 -22.63 7.08
N GLY A 30 41.37 -21.97 5.92
CA GLY A 30 42.42 -22.05 4.92
C GLY A 30 43.42 -20.92 5.12
N HIS A 31 44.37 -21.08 6.04
CA HIS A 31 45.56 -20.25 6.11
C HIS A 31 46.32 -20.31 4.77
N ASN A 32 46.42 -19.18 4.07
CA ASN A 32 47.55 -18.74 3.26
C ASN A 32 47.23 -17.37 2.63
N ALA A 33 47.61 -16.28 3.29
CA ALA A 33 47.65 -14.96 2.68
C ALA A 33 49.06 -14.39 2.84
N LEU A 34 49.80 -14.40 1.73
CA LEU A 34 50.98 -13.56 1.50
C LEU A 34 50.66 -12.09 1.81
N PRO A 35 51.65 -11.27 2.25
CA PRO A 35 51.40 -9.88 2.58
C PRO A 35 50.99 -9.11 1.31
N PRO A 36 49.94 -8.25 1.35
CA PRO A 36 49.56 -7.51 0.17
C PRO A 36 50.55 -6.36 -0.08
N THR A 37 50.84 -6.12 -1.34
CA THR A 37 51.47 -4.89 -1.83
C THR A 37 50.46 -3.74 -1.66
N ASN A 38 50.50 -3.10 -0.49
CA ASN A 38 49.42 -2.37 0.19
C ASN A 38 49.07 -0.95 -0.32
N LYS A 39 49.26 -0.59 -1.58
CA LYS A 39 48.79 0.75 -2.06
C LYS A 39 47.81 0.65 -3.21
N GLN A 40 48.16 -0.08 -4.26
CA GLN A 40 47.33 -0.23 -5.44
C GLN A 40 46.02 -0.98 -5.16
N GLN A 41 46.04 -1.99 -4.27
CA GLN A 41 44.85 -2.74 -3.89
C GLN A 41 43.91 -1.96 -2.96
N LEU A 42 44.46 -1.10 -2.09
CA LEU A 42 43.69 -0.17 -1.25
C LEU A 42 43.01 0.89 -2.13
N ASP A 43 43.74 1.47 -3.08
CA ASP A 43 43.23 2.44 -4.05
C ASP A 43 42.09 1.87 -4.91
N ILE A 44 42.23 0.63 -5.41
CA ILE A 44 41.17 -0.06 -6.16
C ILE A 44 39.91 -0.28 -5.30
N ARG A 45 40.07 -0.61 -4.01
CA ARG A 45 38.92 -0.80 -3.11
C ARG A 45 38.24 0.51 -2.79
N ASP A 46 39.01 1.58 -2.58
CA ASP A 46 38.47 2.91 -2.28
C ASP A 46 37.74 3.48 -3.50
N ILE A 47 38.27 3.31 -4.71
CA ILE A 47 37.58 3.65 -5.97
C ILE A 47 36.30 2.83 -6.12
N ALA A 48 36.34 1.52 -5.92
CA ALA A 48 35.15 0.66 -6.03
C ALA A 48 34.08 1.05 -5.00
N ARG A 49 34.49 1.53 -3.82
CA ARG A 49 33.60 2.02 -2.77
C ARG A 49 32.98 3.37 -3.12
N TYR A 50 33.78 4.30 -3.64
CA TYR A 50 33.35 5.60 -4.16
C TYR A 50 32.30 5.43 -5.27
N GLU A 51 32.61 4.64 -6.29
CA GLU A 51 31.68 4.31 -7.39
C GLU A 51 30.40 3.63 -6.93
N ALA A 52 30.46 2.85 -5.84
CA ALA A 52 29.29 2.14 -5.31
C ALA A 52 28.33 3.05 -4.53
N VAL A 53 28.78 4.23 -4.09
CA VAL A 53 27.96 5.21 -3.35
C VAL A 53 27.48 6.34 -4.26
N LEU A 54 28.21 6.62 -5.34
CA LEU A 54 27.79 7.53 -6.39
C LEU A 54 26.41 7.15 -6.93
N SER A 55 25.49 8.12 -6.88
CA SER A 55 24.12 7.95 -7.36
C SER A 55 23.63 9.27 -7.95
N ASP A 56 23.07 9.20 -9.14
CA ASP A 56 22.40 10.34 -9.77
C ASP A 56 20.91 10.40 -9.38
N TRP A 57 20.27 11.55 -9.55
CA TRP A 57 18.84 11.75 -9.32
C TRP A 57 17.99 10.79 -10.17
N MET A 58 18.49 10.39 -11.33
CA MET A 58 17.85 9.42 -12.22
C MET A 58 17.80 8.02 -11.59
N ASP A 59 18.85 7.58 -10.88
CA ASP A 59 18.89 6.27 -10.19
C ASP A 59 17.86 6.20 -9.06
N ARG A 60 17.43 7.36 -8.57
CA ARG A 60 16.47 7.50 -7.46
C ARG A 60 15.06 7.82 -7.92
N THR A 61 14.82 7.90 -9.24
CA THR A 61 13.51 8.22 -9.81
C THR A 61 12.91 7.00 -10.48
N ASP A 62 11.77 6.56 -9.95
CA ASP A 62 11.06 5.36 -10.42
C ASP A 62 9.70 5.73 -10.98
N ILE A 63 9.33 5.08 -12.08
CA ILE A 63 7.99 5.04 -12.63
C ILE A 63 7.44 3.65 -12.37
N LYS A 64 6.33 3.55 -11.64
CA LYS A 64 5.66 2.29 -11.30
C LYS A 64 4.34 2.20 -12.05
N ILE A 65 4.07 1.07 -12.68
CA ILE A 65 2.81 0.77 -13.36
C ILE A 65 2.39 -0.64 -13.00
N GLY A 66 1.15 -0.83 -12.60
CA GLY A 66 0.69 -2.16 -12.24
C GLY A 66 -0.79 -2.24 -11.95
N THR A 67 -1.18 -3.37 -11.39
CA THR A 67 -2.54 -3.64 -10.96
C THR A 67 -2.54 -4.40 -9.65
N GLN A 68 -3.58 -4.19 -8.88
CA GLN A 68 -3.90 -4.98 -7.71
C GLN A 68 -5.37 -5.39 -7.83
N SER A 69 -5.69 -6.59 -7.36
CA SER A 69 -7.08 -7.06 -7.32
C SER A 69 -8.01 -6.00 -6.70
N LYS A 70 -9.17 -5.78 -7.32
CA LYS A 70 -10.17 -4.74 -6.99
C LYS A 70 -9.72 -3.28 -7.19
N MET A 71 -8.42 -3.00 -7.21
CA MET A 71 -7.87 -1.65 -7.34
C MET A 71 -7.71 -1.16 -8.78
N GLY A 72 -7.72 -2.06 -9.76
CA GLY A 72 -7.49 -1.72 -11.16
C GLY A 72 -6.07 -1.20 -11.42
N LYS A 73 -5.91 -0.46 -12.53
CA LYS A 73 -4.61 0.05 -12.98
C LYS A 73 -4.13 1.21 -12.10
N GLN A 74 -2.89 1.10 -11.65
CA GLN A 74 -2.18 2.10 -10.85
C GLN A 74 -0.93 2.56 -11.59
N ILE A 75 -0.62 3.84 -11.46
CA ILE A 75 0.59 4.46 -12.02
C ILE A 75 1.12 5.50 -11.04
N SER A 76 2.42 5.48 -10.75
CA SER A 76 3.06 6.51 -9.94
C SER A 76 4.46 6.82 -10.42
N VAL A 77 4.91 8.04 -10.10
CA VAL A 77 6.30 8.47 -10.23
C VAL A 77 6.76 8.93 -8.85
N GLU A 78 7.92 8.44 -8.43
CA GLU A 78 8.50 8.73 -7.11
C GLU A 78 9.99 9.02 -7.24
N THR A 79 10.46 10.05 -6.55
CA THR A 79 11.88 10.44 -6.51
C THR A 79 12.33 10.70 -5.08
N LEU A 80 13.59 10.40 -4.80
CA LEU A 80 14.27 10.71 -3.53
C LEU A 80 15.51 11.56 -3.81
N GLN A 81 15.67 12.65 -3.08
CA GLN A 81 16.83 13.54 -3.20
C GLN A 81 17.51 13.74 -1.84
N PRO A 82 18.83 13.51 -1.75
CA PRO A 82 19.58 13.88 -0.55
C PRO A 82 19.64 15.40 -0.43
N LEU A 83 19.42 15.91 0.77
CA LEU A 83 19.55 17.32 1.13
C LEU A 83 20.91 17.63 1.76
N THR A 84 21.53 16.63 2.37
CA THR A 84 22.92 16.70 2.84
C THR A 84 23.84 15.97 1.88
N HIS A 85 25.09 16.42 1.79
CA HIS A 85 26.13 15.68 1.09
C HIS A 85 26.19 14.23 1.60
N TYR A 86 26.25 13.28 0.68
CA TYR A 86 26.31 11.85 0.99
C TYR A 86 27.29 11.16 0.04
N ASP A 87 28.35 10.60 0.62
CA ASP A 87 29.45 9.90 -0.04
C ASP A 87 29.87 8.66 0.78
N GLU A 88 30.95 8.00 0.36
CA GLU A 88 31.53 6.82 0.99
C GLU A 88 32.01 7.05 2.43
N ASN A 89 32.26 8.30 2.81
CA ASN A 89 32.71 8.68 4.15
C ASN A 89 31.55 9.11 5.05
N SER A 90 30.43 9.51 4.45
CA SER A 90 29.22 9.97 5.13
C SER A 90 28.58 8.86 5.96
N LYS A 91 28.14 9.21 7.17
CA LYS A 91 27.45 8.31 8.11
C LYS A 91 25.98 8.67 8.30
N SER A 92 25.51 9.75 7.71
CA SER A 92 24.12 10.13 7.78
C SER A 92 23.68 10.82 6.51
N VAL A 93 22.39 10.74 6.24
CA VAL A 93 21.77 11.48 5.15
C VAL A 93 20.42 12.02 5.61
N LEU A 94 20.21 13.31 5.39
CA LEU A 94 18.89 13.92 5.37
C LEU A 94 18.41 13.94 3.92
N PHE A 95 17.18 13.51 3.67
CA PHE A 95 16.62 13.43 2.34
C PHE A 95 15.17 13.92 2.29
N VAL A 96 14.75 14.33 1.09
CA VAL A 96 13.36 14.56 0.73
C VAL A 96 12.92 13.48 -0.25
N GLN A 97 11.70 13.01 -0.10
CA GLN A 97 11.06 12.09 -1.04
C GLN A 97 9.72 12.66 -1.46
N GLY A 98 9.44 12.60 -2.76
CA GLY A 98 8.17 13.05 -3.32
C GLY A 98 7.67 12.11 -4.38
N GLY A 99 6.35 12.03 -4.53
CA GLY A 99 5.74 11.26 -5.58
C GLY A 99 4.32 11.70 -5.89
N ILE A 100 3.90 11.39 -7.11
CA ILE A 100 2.53 11.61 -7.58
C ILE A 100 2.10 10.43 -8.42
N GLY A 101 0.83 10.04 -8.32
CA GLY A 101 0.31 8.94 -9.11
C GLY A 101 -1.20 8.86 -9.07
N ARG A 102 -1.75 7.96 -9.88
CA ARG A 102 -3.10 7.43 -9.71
C ARG A 102 -3.02 6.14 -8.92
N GLY A 103 -3.55 6.18 -7.71
CA GLY A 103 -3.53 5.10 -6.74
C GLY A 103 -4.36 5.47 -5.52
N GLY A 104 -3.90 5.05 -4.34
CA GLY A 104 -4.73 5.13 -3.13
C GLY A 104 -5.88 4.12 -3.16
N GLN A 105 -6.52 3.92 -2.02
CA GLN A 105 -7.59 2.96 -1.83
C GLN A 105 -8.84 3.65 -1.31
N GLU A 106 -9.97 3.37 -1.94
CA GLU A 106 -11.28 3.74 -1.43
C GLU A 106 -12.06 2.46 -1.14
N HIS A 107 -12.47 2.29 0.11
CA HIS A 107 -13.39 1.25 0.54
C HIS A 107 -14.76 1.89 0.72
N SER A 108 -15.71 1.51 -0.12
CA SER A 108 -17.05 2.08 -0.12
C SER A 108 -18.04 1.01 0.34
N VAL A 109 -18.95 1.37 1.24
CA VAL A 109 -20.07 0.51 1.61
C VAL A 109 -21.36 1.27 1.44
N SER A 110 -22.29 0.67 0.72
CA SER A 110 -23.64 1.18 0.51
C SER A 110 -24.65 0.29 1.21
N TYR A 111 -25.59 0.90 1.93
CA TYR A 111 -26.63 0.19 2.67
C TYR A 111 -28.00 0.80 2.37
N TYR A 112 -28.93 0.00 1.86
CA TYR A 112 -30.25 0.44 1.44
C TYR A 112 -31.29 -0.26 2.30
N HIS A 113 -32.09 0.50 3.05
CA HIS A 113 -33.09 -0.07 3.95
C HIS A 113 -34.23 0.92 4.20
N GLY A 114 -35.25 0.46 4.92
CA GLY A 114 -36.35 1.29 5.37
C GLY A 114 -37.18 0.55 6.40
N TYR A 115 -38.41 0.99 6.62
CA TYR A 115 -39.31 0.35 7.57
C TYR A 115 -39.52 -1.15 7.23
N HIS A 116 -39.33 -2.04 8.20
CA HIS A 116 -39.31 -3.50 8.01
C HIS A 116 -38.35 -4.00 6.92
N GLU A 117 -37.23 -3.31 6.70
CA GLU A 117 -36.25 -3.62 5.64
C GLU A 117 -36.83 -3.50 4.22
N ILE A 118 -37.91 -2.74 4.06
CA ILE A 118 -38.51 -2.45 2.75
C ILE A 118 -37.99 -1.12 2.25
N TRP A 119 -37.58 -1.08 0.99
CA TRP A 119 -37.08 0.12 0.32
C TRP A 119 -37.51 0.11 -1.16
N TYR A 120 -37.42 1.26 -1.83
CA TYR A 120 -38.13 1.48 -3.12
C TYR A 120 -37.21 2.05 -4.20
N PRO A 121 -36.21 1.31 -4.71
CA PRO A 121 -35.32 1.80 -5.76
C PRO A 121 -36.06 2.20 -7.02
N TYR A 122 -35.52 3.19 -7.72
CA TYR A 122 -36.03 3.61 -9.02
C TYR A 122 -35.82 2.53 -10.07
N ASN A 123 -36.89 2.12 -10.76
CA ASN A 123 -36.86 1.25 -11.91
C ASN A 123 -36.90 2.07 -13.22
N PRO A 124 -35.83 2.05 -14.03
CA PRO A 124 -35.77 2.80 -15.29
C PRO A 124 -36.79 2.36 -16.34
N ALA A 125 -37.26 1.11 -16.30
CA ALA A 125 -38.20 0.57 -17.28
C ALA A 125 -39.63 1.05 -17.03
N THR A 126 -40.02 1.19 -15.76
CA THR A 126 -41.36 1.65 -15.36
C THR A 126 -41.41 3.14 -15.05
N GLY A 127 -40.25 3.76 -14.77
CA GLY A 127 -40.15 5.14 -14.31
C GLY A 127 -40.65 5.34 -12.88
N LYS A 128 -40.74 4.27 -12.08
CA LYS A 128 -41.35 4.24 -10.75
C LYS A 128 -40.43 3.55 -9.73
N GLY A 129 -40.68 3.77 -8.44
CA GLY A 129 -40.06 3.02 -7.36
C GLY A 129 -40.61 1.60 -7.28
N ASP A 130 -39.74 0.60 -7.40
CA ASP A 130 -40.10 -0.80 -7.23
C ASP A 130 -39.93 -1.23 -5.78
N GLN A 131 -40.91 -1.89 -5.19
CA GLN A 131 -40.78 -2.39 -3.82
C GLN A 131 -39.78 -3.54 -3.74
N ARG A 132 -38.78 -3.39 -2.87
CA ARG A 132 -37.80 -4.43 -2.53
C ARG A 132 -38.01 -4.89 -1.09
N TYR A 133 -37.95 -6.19 -0.90
CA TYR A 133 -37.99 -6.83 0.41
C TYR A 133 -36.58 -7.21 0.83
N ARG A 134 -36.23 -6.90 2.08
CA ARG A 134 -34.90 -7.00 2.70
C ARG A 134 -33.94 -5.88 2.30
N ALA A 135 -33.16 -5.48 3.29
CA ALA A 135 -32.12 -4.49 3.13
C ALA A 135 -30.99 -5.07 2.27
N GLU A 136 -30.40 -4.21 1.44
CA GLU A 136 -29.29 -4.58 0.57
C GLU A 136 -28.00 -3.88 1.03
N LYS A 137 -26.91 -4.64 1.13
CA LYS A 137 -25.58 -4.13 1.47
C LYS A 137 -24.61 -4.44 0.34
N TYR A 138 -23.94 -3.41 -0.15
CA TYR A 138 -22.91 -3.52 -1.18
C TYR A 138 -21.58 -3.02 -0.65
N GLU A 139 -20.53 -3.79 -0.85
CA GLU A 139 -19.16 -3.41 -0.49
C GLU A 139 -18.31 -3.39 -1.75
N ASN A 140 -17.61 -2.28 -1.97
CA ASN A 140 -16.75 -2.11 -3.12
C ASN A 140 -15.40 -1.55 -2.70
N THR A 141 -14.39 -1.87 -3.48
CA THR A 141 -13.07 -1.28 -3.33
C THR A 141 -12.59 -0.84 -4.69
N LYS A 142 -12.10 0.40 -4.78
CA LYS A 142 -11.60 0.99 -6.03
C LYS A 142 -10.38 1.88 -5.77
N SER A 143 -9.70 2.26 -6.84
CA SER A 143 -8.63 3.27 -6.79
C SER A 143 -9.21 4.65 -6.48
N LEU A 144 -8.57 5.36 -5.56
CA LEU A 144 -8.96 6.71 -5.13
C LEU A 144 -8.69 7.78 -6.21
N GLY A 145 -7.77 7.49 -7.13
CA GLY A 145 -7.40 8.38 -8.22
C GLY A 145 -6.12 9.16 -7.91
N PRO A 146 -6.00 10.44 -8.31
CA PRO A 146 -4.77 11.21 -8.14
C PRO A 146 -4.42 11.44 -6.66
N VAL A 147 -3.24 10.95 -6.27
CA VAL A 147 -2.64 11.10 -4.94
C VAL A 147 -1.21 11.62 -5.09
N ALA A 148 -0.85 12.62 -4.29
CA ALA A 148 0.53 13.08 -4.13
C ALA A 148 1.01 12.85 -2.70
N ASN A 149 2.32 12.63 -2.55
CA ASN A 149 2.99 12.51 -1.26
C ASN A 149 4.32 13.25 -1.27
N VAL A 150 4.65 13.85 -0.12
CA VAL A 150 5.95 14.50 0.13
C VAL A 150 6.37 14.18 1.55
N GLY A 151 7.64 13.88 1.76
CA GLY A 151 8.17 13.60 3.09
C GLY A 151 9.65 13.89 3.22
N LEU A 152 10.07 13.94 4.48
CA LEU A 152 11.46 14.09 4.90
C LEU A 152 11.88 12.85 5.66
N GLY A 153 13.14 12.47 5.51
CA GLY A 153 13.70 11.37 6.28
C GLY A 153 15.16 11.59 6.63
N TYR A 154 15.56 10.98 7.73
CA TYR A 154 16.93 11.00 8.21
C TYR A 154 17.37 9.56 8.47
N ARG A 155 18.51 9.17 7.91
CA ARG A 155 19.14 7.87 8.16
C ARG A 155 20.53 8.05 8.75
N HIS A 156 20.87 7.19 9.71
CA HIS A 156 22.18 7.15 10.35
C HIS A 156 22.76 5.75 10.27
N LEU A 157 23.93 5.64 9.64
CA LEU A 157 24.70 4.44 9.41
C LEU A 157 25.60 4.18 10.62
N SER A 158 25.62 2.94 11.10
CA SER A 158 26.50 2.49 12.18
C SER A 158 27.99 2.67 11.84
N LYS A 159 28.84 2.69 12.88
CA LYS A 159 30.30 2.83 12.74
C LYS A 159 30.89 1.87 11.71
N ASN A 160 30.52 0.59 11.82
CA ASN A 160 30.99 -0.49 10.94
C ASN A 160 30.17 -0.61 9.66
N GLU A 161 29.15 0.22 9.45
CA GLU A 161 28.31 0.26 8.25
C GLU A 161 27.50 -1.00 7.98
N HIS A 162 27.42 -1.93 8.92
CA HIS A 162 26.65 -3.16 8.76
C HIS A 162 25.15 -2.96 9.04
N ALA A 163 24.80 -1.84 9.65
CA ALA A 163 23.43 -1.45 9.93
C ALA A 163 23.20 0.07 9.80
N TYR A 164 21.96 0.48 9.52
CA TYR A 164 21.50 1.85 9.71
C TYR A 164 20.14 1.89 10.44
N VAL A 165 19.88 3.01 11.10
CA VAL A 165 18.55 3.38 11.62
C VAL A 165 18.03 4.57 10.85
N GLY A 166 16.72 4.61 10.59
CA GLY A 166 16.07 5.68 9.86
C GLY A 166 14.77 6.12 10.53
N VAL A 167 14.48 7.41 10.41
CA VAL A 167 13.20 8.00 10.78
C VAL A 167 12.68 8.81 9.61
N ASN A 168 11.37 8.79 9.38
CA ASN A 168 10.76 9.55 8.30
C ASN A 168 9.37 10.08 8.68
N ALA A 169 8.96 11.15 8.00
CA ALA A 169 7.65 11.77 8.15
C ALA A 169 7.12 12.19 6.77
N PHE A 170 5.84 11.94 6.50
CA PHE A 170 5.21 12.22 5.22
C PHE A 170 3.85 12.89 5.40
N VAL A 171 3.49 13.70 4.40
CA VAL A 171 2.13 14.16 4.14
C VAL A 171 1.66 13.63 2.80
N ASP A 172 0.42 13.17 2.78
CA ASP A 172 -0.26 12.68 1.57
C ASP A 172 -1.50 13.51 1.32
N ARG A 173 -1.81 13.73 0.04
CA ARG A 173 -3.04 14.37 -0.40
C ARG A 173 -3.68 13.56 -1.51
N ALA A 174 -4.94 13.19 -1.31
CA ALA A 174 -5.82 12.72 -2.35
C ALA A 174 -6.60 13.90 -2.93
N PHE A 175 -6.45 14.15 -4.23
CA PHE A 175 -7.06 15.32 -4.86
C PHE A 175 -8.55 15.11 -5.14
N SER A 176 -8.98 13.88 -5.47
CA SER A 176 -10.38 13.54 -5.74
C SER A 176 -11.28 13.87 -4.55
N GLU A 177 -10.85 13.49 -3.35
CA GLU A 177 -11.66 13.56 -2.13
C GLU A 177 -11.30 14.73 -1.20
N ASN A 178 -10.37 15.58 -1.65
CA ASN A 178 -9.76 16.63 -0.85
C ASN A 178 -9.35 16.13 0.56
N ALA A 179 -8.64 15.01 0.58
CA ALA A 179 -8.35 14.26 1.79
C ALA A 179 -6.85 14.24 2.08
N ASN A 180 -6.49 14.39 3.35
CA ASN A 180 -5.08 14.51 3.76
C ASN A 180 -4.73 13.44 4.78
N ARG A 181 -3.49 12.96 4.76
CA ARG A 181 -2.96 12.00 5.73
C ARG A 181 -1.56 12.43 6.15
N VAL A 182 -1.21 12.22 7.41
CA VAL A 182 0.18 12.29 7.87
C VAL A 182 0.65 10.89 8.24
N SER A 183 1.95 10.62 8.09
CA SER A 183 2.55 9.38 8.58
C SER A 183 3.94 9.60 9.15
N GLY A 184 4.32 8.71 10.07
CA GLY A 184 5.68 8.61 10.58
C GLY A 184 6.17 7.17 10.44
N GLY A 185 7.46 7.00 10.16
CA GLY A 185 8.06 5.70 9.92
C GLY A 185 9.41 5.53 10.62
N LEU A 186 9.69 4.30 11.05
CA LEU A 186 10.97 3.84 11.56
C LEU A 186 11.53 2.76 10.63
N GLU A 187 12.84 2.82 10.39
CA GLU A 187 13.55 1.88 9.54
C GLU A 187 14.77 1.33 10.30
N TYR A 188 14.97 0.02 10.23
CA TYR A 188 16.19 -0.63 10.70
C TYR A 188 16.67 -1.62 9.65
N VAL A 189 17.87 -1.39 9.13
CA VAL A 189 18.49 -2.29 8.16
C VAL A 189 19.76 -2.82 8.77
N SER A 190 19.94 -4.14 8.76
CA SER A 190 21.11 -4.82 9.32
C SER A 190 21.45 -6.06 8.51
N GLY A 191 22.69 -6.13 8.02
CA GLY A 191 23.11 -7.16 7.09
C GLY A 191 22.18 -7.18 5.88
N LEU A 192 21.54 -8.31 5.60
CA LEU A 192 20.62 -8.49 4.47
C LEU A 192 19.13 -8.32 4.82
N ASN A 193 18.83 -7.87 6.03
CA ASN A 193 17.49 -7.79 6.57
C ASN A 193 17.08 -6.33 6.77
N GLU A 194 15.81 -6.06 6.54
CA GLU A 194 15.18 -4.76 6.75
C GLU A 194 13.91 -4.96 7.56
N VAL A 195 13.72 -4.12 8.56
CA VAL A 195 12.48 -4.01 9.31
C VAL A 195 12.02 -2.57 9.24
N ARG A 196 10.73 -2.36 8.94
CA ARG A 196 10.12 -1.04 8.96
C ARG A 196 8.82 -1.08 9.73
N ALA A 197 8.50 0.02 10.39
CA ALA A 197 7.23 0.22 11.04
C ALA A 197 6.72 1.61 10.69
N ASN A 198 5.49 1.69 10.18
CA ASN A 198 4.87 2.94 9.78
C ASN A 198 3.54 3.12 10.49
N VAL A 199 3.27 4.34 10.93
CA VAL A 199 1.99 4.75 11.50
C VAL A 199 1.36 5.85 10.66
N TYR A 200 0.05 5.76 10.46
CA TYR A 200 -0.71 6.65 9.60
C TYR A 200 -1.85 7.26 10.37
N LYS A 201 -2.04 8.57 10.20
CA LYS A 201 -3.15 9.31 10.76
C LYS A 201 -3.84 10.12 9.68
N GLY A 202 -5.11 9.78 9.44
CA GLY A 202 -5.99 10.57 8.60
C GLY A 202 -6.21 11.95 9.22
N LEU A 203 -6.11 13.00 8.40
CA LEU A 203 -6.39 14.36 8.80
C LEU A 203 -7.79 14.76 8.32
N GLY A 204 -8.48 15.53 9.16
CA GLY A 204 -9.86 15.97 8.93
C GLY A 204 -10.85 15.21 9.80
N SER A 205 -11.96 15.88 10.10
CA SER A 205 -13.11 15.26 10.75
C SER A 205 -13.82 14.33 9.78
N VAL A 206 -14.64 13.43 10.32
CA VAL A 206 -15.62 12.70 9.50
C VAL A 206 -16.49 13.73 8.81
N LYS A 207 -16.47 13.75 7.48
CA LYS A 207 -17.46 14.52 6.72
C LYS A 207 -18.72 13.68 6.74
N SER A 208 -19.82 14.24 7.22
CA SER A 208 -21.12 13.61 7.14
C SER A 208 -22.12 14.59 6.56
N GLN A 209 -22.89 14.12 5.59
CA GLN A 209 -23.96 14.88 4.97
C GLN A 209 -25.21 14.02 4.97
N SER A 210 -26.35 14.65 5.27
CA SER A 210 -27.65 14.03 5.13
C SER A 210 -28.67 15.08 4.74
N ASP A 211 -29.37 14.81 3.64
CA ASP A 211 -30.40 15.69 3.10
C ASP A 211 -31.65 14.85 2.84
N MET A 212 -32.80 15.30 3.32
CA MET A 212 -34.07 14.60 3.10
C MET A 212 -34.56 14.78 1.67
N ILE A 213 -34.84 13.67 0.98
CA ILE A 213 -35.33 13.69 -0.40
C ILE A 213 -36.80 13.24 -0.43
N HIS A 214 -37.70 14.20 -0.67
CA HIS A 214 -39.13 13.94 -0.78
C HIS A 214 -39.48 13.24 -2.09
N LEU A 215 -40.34 12.22 -1.97
CA LEU A 215 -40.85 11.44 -3.10
C LEU A 215 -42.32 11.82 -3.35
N PRO A 216 -42.67 12.25 -4.57
CA PRO A 216 -44.06 12.52 -4.89
C PRO A 216 -44.86 11.21 -4.92
N PRO A 217 -46.18 11.22 -4.66
CA PRO A 217 -47.02 10.02 -4.79
C PRO A 217 -46.91 9.36 -6.17
N SER A 218 -46.67 10.16 -7.21
CA SER A 218 -46.42 9.67 -8.57
C SER A 218 -45.13 8.87 -8.73
N TYR A 219 -44.29 8.76 -7.71
CA TYR A 219 -43.11 7.89 -7.74
C TYR A 219 -43.50 6.41 -7.59
N PHE A 220 -44.58 6.09 -6.90
CA PHE A 220 -44.96 4.72 -6.56
C PHE A 220 -45.99 4.12 -7.53
N THR A 221 -46.11 2.79 -7.51
CA THR A 221 -47.13 2.02 -8.24
C THR A 221 -48.36 1.71 -7.38
N PHE A 222 -48.36 2.14 -6.12
CA PHE A 222 -49.42 1.97 -5.13
C PHE A 222 -49.74 3.32 -4.48
N ASP A 223 -50.91 3.41 -3.86
CA ASP A 223 -51.32 4.60 -3.12
C ASP A 223 -50.70 4.62 -1.71
N LEU A 224 -50.33 5.81 -1.24
CA LEU A 224 -49.79 6.02 0.10
C LEU A 224 -50.92 6.17 1.12
N ASP A 225 -50.73 5.69 2.36
CA ASP A 225 -51.68 5.80 3.49
C ASP A 225 -51.72 7.23 4.10
N GLY A 226 -51.44 8.25 3.28
CA GLY A 226 -51.20 9.61 3.72
C GLY A 226 -49.84 9.83 4.41
N GLY A 227 -49.48 11.10 4.58
CA GLY A 227 -48.17 11.52 5.11
C GLY A 227 -47.06 11.64 4.05
N PRO A 228 -45.90 12.21 4.40
CA PRO A 228 -44.79 12.39 3.46
C PRO A 228 -44.05 11.07 3.23
N ALA A 229 -43.78 10.74 1.96
CA ALA A 229 -42.82 9.71 1.57
C ALA A 229 -41.48 10.37 1.24
N TYR A 230 -40.40 9.83 1.79
CA TYR A 230 -39.06 10.34 1.55
C TYR A 230 -38.01 9.27 1.83
N TYR A 231 -36.78 9.52 1.40
CA TYR A 231 -35.62 8.80 1.91
C TYR A 231 -34.55 9.79 2.37
N MET A 232 -33.74 9.37 3.33
CA MET A 232 -32.64 10.15 3.88
C MET A 232 -31.32 9.45 3.52
N PRO A 233 -30.60 9.94 2.50
CA PRO A 233 -29.21 9.59 2.31
C PRO A 233 -28.37 10.06 3.50
N HIS A 234 -27.49 9.19 3.98
CA HIS A 234 -26.45 9.48 4.95
C HIS A 234 -25.11 9.10 4.34
N GLU A 235 -24.34 10.12 3.96
CA GLU A 235 -22.99 9.96 3.48
C GLU A 235 -22.01 10.21 4.62
N SER A 236 -21.00 9.35 4.75
CA SER A 236 -19.87 9.62 5.63
C SER A 236 -18.55 9.26 4.98
N GLN A 237 -17.51 10.04 5.26
CA GLN A 237 -16.18 9.82 4.72
C GLN A 237 -15.10 10.07 5.77
N LYS A 238 -14.10 9.19 5.81
CA LYS A 238 -12.92 9.35 6.67
C LYS A 238 -11.66 8.77 6.03
N VAL A 239 -10.55 9.50 6.13
CA VAL A 239 -9.22 8.96 5.85
C VAL A 239 -8.83 7.98 6.95
N LEU A 240 -8.55 6.74 6.58
CA LEU A 240 -8.27 5.70 7.55
C LEU A 240 -6.91 5.95 8.23
N SER A 241 -6.89 5.68 9.54
CA SER A 241 -5.66 5.70 10.33
C SER A 241 -5.26 4.25 10.60
N GLY A 242 -3.99 3.98 10.85
CA GLY A 242 -3.55 2.60 11.03
C GLY A 242 -2.05 2.48 11.13
N TYR A 243 -1.54 1.27 11.02
CA TYR A 243 -0.12 1.00 11.02
C TYR A 243 0.21 -0.22 10.17
N ASP A 244 1.45 -0.29 9.74
CA ASP A 244 2.04 -1.48 9.14
C ASP A 244 3.42 -1.77 9.73
N VAL A 245 3.79 -3.05 9.70
CA VAL A 245 5.13 -3.53 10.02
C VAL A 245 5.57 -4.41 8.88
N SER A 246 6.74 -4.14 8.30
CA SER A 246 7.29 -4.91 7.20
C SER A 246 8.65 -5.49 7.52
N TYR A 247 8.90 -6.65 6.94
CA TYR A 247 10.19 -7.32 6.92
C TYR A 247 10.56 -7.61 5.47
N THR A 248 11.75 -7.17 5.07
CA THR A 248 12.28 -7.42 3.73
C THR A 248 13.65 -8.06 3.83
N ARG A 249 13.87 -9.10 3.03
CA ARG A 249 15.15 -9.81 2.95
C ARG A 249 15.70 -9.80 1.54
N THR A 250 17.01 -9.65 1.45
CA THR A 250 17.79 -9.79 0.22
C THR A 250 18.80 -10.92 0.37
N PHE A 251 19.36 -11.41 -0.72
CA PHE A 251 20.28 -12.55 -0.71
C PHE A 251 21.67 -12.13 -1.18
N LYS A 252 22.72 -12.65 -0.54
CA LYS A 252 24.11 -12.27 -0.83
C LYS A 252 24.47 -12.46 -2.30
N ASN A 253 24.08 -13.59 -2.87
CA ASN A 253 24.41 -13.99 -4.24
C ASN A 253 23.26 -13.72 -5.24
N ALA A 254 22.18 -13.12 -4.78
CA ALA A 254 21.03 -12.75 -5.61
C ALA A 254 20.48 -11.41 -5.14
N ARG A 255 21.33 -10.37 -5.18
CA ARG A 255 20.99 -8.99 -4.76
C ARG A 255 19.91 -8.35 -5.63
N TRP A 256 19.67 -8.92 -6.82
CA TRP A 256 18.57 -8.59 -7.72
C TRP A 256 17.20 -9.13 -7.25
N ALA A 257 17.15 -10.02 -6.25
CA ALA A 257 15.93 -10.57 -5.70
C ALA A 257 15.70 -10.10 -4.25
N ARG A 258 14.45 -9.71 -3.95
CA ARG A 258 14.00 -9.32 -2.61
C ARG A 258 12.70 -10.03 -2.31
N VAL A 259 12.57 -10.56 -1.10
CA VAL A 259 11.30 -11.08 -0.57
C VAL A 259 10.84 -10.17 0.56
N HIS A 260 9.56 -9.86 0.59
CA HIS A 260 8.99 -8.96 1.59
C HIS A 260 7.68 -9.49 2.12
N ALA A 261 7.48 -9.27 3.41
CA ALA A 261 6.25 -9.57 4.12
C ALA A 261 5.84 -8.35 4.94
N THR A 262 4.56 -8.01 4.92
CA THR A 262 4.00 -6.89 5.66
C THR A 262 2.77 -7.37 6.40
N VAL A 263 2.61 -6.94 7.65
CA VAL A 263 1.35 -7.05 8.39
C VAL A 263 0.82 -5.64 8.63
N TYR A 264 -0.49 -5.46 8.59
CA TYR A 264 -1.10 -4.15 8.77
C TYR A 264 -2.43 -4.23 9.48
N HIS A 265 -2.81 -3.10 10.07
CA HIS A 265 -4.10 -2.88 10.68
C HIS A 265 -4.59 -1.46 10.40
N TRP A 266 -5.81 -1.35 9.92
CA TRP A 266 -6.51 -0.09 9.65
C TRP A 266 -7.65 0.09 10.64
N ASN A 267 -7.65 1.23 11.31
CA ASN A 267 -8.76 1.70 12.14
C ASN A 267 -9.80 2.32 11.23
N GLY A 268 -10.95 1.65 11.14
CA GLY A 268 -12.08 2.09 10.34
C GLY A 268 -12.80 3.31 10.88
N LEU A 269 -13.97 3.51 10.28
CA LEU A 269 -15.03 4.38 10.76
C LEU A 269 -16.20 3.48 11.17
N SER A 270 -16.74 3.69 12.37
CA SER A 270 -18.03 3.13 12.78
C SER A 270 -19.03 4.26 12.72
N VAL A 271 -19.98 4.18 11.78
CA VAL A 271 -21.07 5.15 11.66
C VAL A 271 -22.33 4.54 12.29
N PRO A 272 -23.07 5.27 13.13
CA PRO A 272 -24.39 4.85 13.56
C PRO A 272 -25.26 4.61 12.32
N ASN A 273 -25.95 3.48 12.30
CA ASN A 273 -26.93 3.16 11.28
C ASN A 273 -28.31 3.62 11.79
N HIS A 274 -29.17 4.15 10.91
CA HIS A 274 -30.50 4.66 11.26
C HIS A 274 -31.60 3.59 11.20
N SER A 275 -31.24 2.35 10.82
CA SER A 275 -32.14 1.20 10.81
C SER A 275 -32.52 0.72 12.22
N ASN A 276 -33.74 0.18 12.32
CA ASN A 276 -34.23 -0.55 13.50
C ASN A 276 -33.78 -2.03 13.55
N ALA A 277 -32.91 -2.46 12.62
CA ALA A 277 -32.46 -3.85 12.50
C ALA A 277 -31.22 -4.15 13.38
N LEU A 278 -30.82 -5.43 13.45
CA LEU A 278 -29.67 -5.92 14.25
C LEU A 278 -28.32 -5.21 13.97
N LEU A 279 -28.19 -4.51 12.84
CA LEU A 279 -27.00 -3.75 12.43
C LEU A 279 -27.05 -2.32 13.00
N LYS A 280 -26.58 -2.15 14.25
CA LYS A 280 -26.54 -0.83 14.92
C LYS A 280 -25.45 0.11 14.40
N THR A 281 -24.45 -0.41 13.69
CA THR A 281 -23.30 0.37 13.19
C THR A 281 -22.81 -0.15 11.86
N LEU A 282 -22.53 0.75 10.91
CA LEU A 282 -21.82 0.44 9.68
C LEU A 282 -20.31 0.62 9.92
N GLU A 283 -19.58 -0.49 10.02
CA GLU A 283 -18.12 -0.48 10.14
C GLU A 283 -17.45 -0.51 8.77
N ILE A 284 -16.63 0.50 8.48
CA ILE A 284 -16.00 0.66 7.17
C ILE A 284 -14.51 0.91 7.33
N GLY A 285 -13.70 0.15 6.61
CA GLY A 285 -12.24 0.28 6.64
C GLY A 285 -11.58 -0.22 7.92
N ASN A 286 -12.32 -0.86 8.83
CA ASN A 286 -11.72 -1.60 9.94
C ASN A 286 -11.28 -2.97 9.42
N SER A 287 -10.00 -3.07 9.07
CA SER A 287 -9.42 -4.26 8.47
C SER A 287 -8.03 -4.55 9.01
N HIS A 288 -7.67 -5.82 8.97
CA HIS A 288 -6.31 -6.26 9.20
C HIS A 288 -5.93 -7.26 8.12
N GLY A 289 -4.63 -7.35 7.86
CA GLY A 289 -4.18 -8.22 6.80
C GLY A 289 -2.68 -8.40 6.78
N TRP A 290 -2.27 -9.20 5.82
CA TRP A 290 -0.87 -9.43 5.52
C TRP A 290 -0.65 -9.42 4.02
N LYS A 291 0.55 -9.00 3.61
CA LYS A 291 1.02 -8.97 2.24
C LYS A 291 2.31 -9.75 2.18
N VAL A 292 2.45 -10.62 1.19
CA VAL A 292 3.72 -11.29 0.87
C VAL A 292 4.02 -11.07 -0.61
N GLY A 293 5.28 -10.84 -0.93
CA GLY A 293 5.67 -10.69 -2.32
C GLY A 293 7.17 -10.80 -2.53
N THR A 294 7.53 -10.69 -3.81
CA THR A 294 8.91 -10.69 -4.27
C THR A 294 9.11 -9.59 -5.28
N THR A 295 10.22 -8.86 -5.15
CA THR A 295 10.69 -7.91 -6.16
C THR A 295 11.93 -8.49 -6.85
N LEU A 296 11.88 -8.55 -8.18
CA LEU A 296 12.97 -9.01 -9.03
C LEU A 296 13.44 -7.85 -9.91
N GLN A 297 14.69 -7.44 -9.77
CA GLN A 297 15.35 -6.52 -10.69
C GLN A 297 15.81 -7.31 -11.93
N VAL A 298 15.00 -7.27 -12.99
CA VAL A 298 15.19 -8.07 -14.20
C VAL A 298 16.35 -7.51 -15.02
N THR A 299 16.37 -6.19 -15.22
CA THR A 299 17.44 -5.44 -15.90
C THR A 299 17.83 -4.22 -15.06
N PRO A 300 18.95 -3.52 -15.33
CA PRO A 300 19.32 -2.33 -14.56
C PRO A 300 18.20 -1.27 -14.46
N HIS A 301 17.31 -1.20 -15.45
CA HIS A 301 16.23 -0.22 -15.45
C HIS A 301 14.88 -0.82 -15.00
N VAL A 302 14.66 -2.12 -15.19
CA VAL A 302 13.34 -2.73 -15.01
C VAL A 302 13.32 -3.70 -13.85
N SER A 303 12.33 -3.54 -12.99
CA SER A 303 11.97 -4.50 -11.93
C SER A 303 10.51 -4.91 -11.96
N LEU A 304 10.25 -6.10 -11.45
CA LEU A 304 8.93 -6.70 -11.33
C LEU A 304 8.67 -7.02 -9.85
N ASP A 305 7.61 -6.45 -9.28
CA ASP A 305 7.09 -6.79 -7.95
C ASP A 305 5.78 -7.55 -8.10
N VAL A 306 5.72 -8.76 -7.57
CA VAL A 306 4.52 -9.60 -7.59
C VAL A 306 4.27 -10.19 -6.22
N GLY A 307 3.00 -10.37 -5.87
CA GLY A 307 2.65 -10.94 -4.59
C GLY A 307 1.16 -11.10 -4.36
N TYR A 308 0.82 -11.35 -3.11
CA TYR A 308 -0.54 -11.56 -2.64
C TYR A 308 -0.80 -10.76 -1.38
N THR A 309 -1.93 -10.07 -1.35
CA THR A 309 -2.48 -9.44 -0.16
C THR A 309 -3.64 -10.28 0.33
N SER A 310 -3.66 -10.60 1.62
CA SER A 310 -4.80 -11.17 2.32
C SER A 310 -5.32 -10.14 3.29
N ASP A 311 -6.54 -9.69 3.06
CA ASP A 311 -7.25 -8.74 3.91
C ASP A 311 -8.52 -9.39 4.47
N SER A 312 -8.82 -9.11 5.74
CA SER A 312 -10.01 -9.61 6.43
C SER A 312 -11.34 -9.26 5.75
N LYS A 313 -11.41 -8.14 5.01
CA LYS A 313 -12.67 -7.59 4.47
C LYS A 313 -12.50 -7.06 3.04
N ASP A 314 -11.46 -6.29 2.78
CA ASP A 314 -11.48 -5.32 1.68
C ASP A 314 -10.67 -5.80 0.46
N THR A 315 -9.37 -6.05 0.63
CA THR A 315 -8.37 -6.08 -0.47
C THR A 315 -7.61 -7.39 -0.63
N SER A 316 -8.27 -8.53 -0.39
CA SER A 316 -7.68 -9.83 -0.69
C SER A 316 -7.49 -10.05 -2.20
N GLY A 317 -6.27 -10.37 -2.64
CA GLY A 317 -5.97 -10.75 -4.00
C GLY A 317 -4.51 -10.58 -4.41
N ALA A 318 -4.19 -11.08 -5.60
CA ALA A 318 -2.88 -10.92 -6.20
C ALA A 318 -2.63 -9.48 -6.67
N TYR A 319 -1.36 -9.10 -6.72
CA TYR A 319 -0.93 -7.83 -7.29
C TYR A 319 0.34 -8.02 -8.13
N GLY A 320 0.55 -7.10 -9.06
CA GLY A 320 1.75 -7.08 -9.90
C GLY A 320 2.07 -5.68 -10.38
N PHE A 321 3.32 -5.26 -10.21
CA PHE A 321 3.84 -3.95 -10.61
C PHE A 321 5.14 -4.11 -11.39
N VAL A 322 5.23 -3.39 -12.50
CA VAL A 322 6.47 -3.14 -13.22
C VAL A 322 6.98 -1.76 -12.81
N LYS A 323 8.27 -1.70 -12.48
CA LYS A 323 8.93 -0.47 -12.06
C LYS A 323 10.11 -0.20 -12.98
N TYR A 324 10.08 0.97 -13.62
CA TYR A 324 11.15 1.49 -14.46
C TYR A 324 11.93 2.57 -13.69
N THR A 325 13.21 2.35 -13.47
CA THR A 325 14.14 3.31 -12.87
C THR A 325 14.76 4.12 -14.00
N LEU A 326 14.77 5.45 -13.88
CA LEU A 326 15.31 6.31 -14.96
C LEU A 326 16.81 6.09 -15.15
N GLY A 327 17.54 5.89 -14.05
CA GLY A 327 18.95 5.53 -14.05
C GLY A 327 19.16 4.02 -14.05
N THR A 328 20.34 3.59 -13.59
CA THR A 328 20.78 2.21 -13.68
C THR A 328 20.97 1.58 -12.30
N SER A 329 20.16 0.56 -11.99
CA SER A 329 20.41 -0.30 -10.84
C SER A 329 21.65 -1.17 -11.08
N LYS A 330 22.56 -1.15 -10.10
CA LYS A 330 23.79 -1.95 -10.09
C LYS A 330 23.51 -3.46 -10.11
N PHE A 331 22.48 -3.90 -9.41
CA PHE A 331 22.15 -5.31 -9.25
C PHE A 331 20.97 -5.68 -10.13
N ALA A 332 21.16 -6.57 -11.09
CA ALA A 332 20.09 -7.05 -11.95
C ALA A 332 20.35 -8.51 -12.35
N TRP A 333 19.29 -9.25 -12.63
CA TRP A 333 19.42 -10.62 -13.13
C TRP A 333 20.19 -10.62 -14.46
N HIS A 334 19.76 -9.79 -15.42
CA HIS A 334 20.43 -9.62 -16.70
C HIS A 334 21.13 -8.25 -16.78
N GLY A 335 22.38 -8.24 -17.24
CA GLY A 335 23.13 -7.01 -17.49
C GLY A 335 23.56 -6.23 -16.23
N GLY A 336 23.52 -6.85 -15.05
CA GLY A 336 23.97 -6.25 -13.79
C GLY A 336 24.74 -7.24 -12.91
N LYS A 337 25.20 -6.77 -11.75
CA LYS A 337 25.89 -7.61 -10.76
C LYS A 337 24.89 -8.45 -9.96
N HIS A 338 25.33 -9.60 -9.45
CA HIS A 338 24.51 -10.47 -8.59
C HIS A 338 24.88 -10.38 -7.11
N SER A 339 26.11 -9.98 -6.83
CA SER A 339 26.68 -9.71 -5.50
C SER A 339 27.64 -8.52 -5.58
N ASP A 340 27.96 -7.95 -4.42
CA ASP A 340 28.99 -6.91 -4.31
C ASP A 340 29.52 -6.88 -2.88
N ASP A 341 30.84 -6.99 -2.77
CA ASP A 341 31.55 -6.93 -1.50
C ASP A 341 32.28 -5.58 -1.30
N ALA A 342 32.17 -4.65 -2.26
CA ALA A 342 32.80 -3.33 -2.15
C ALA A 342 32.11 -2.41 -1.12
N ILE A 343 30.80 -2.60 -0.90
CA ILE A 343 30.04 -1.89 0.13
C ILE A 343 29.09 -2.82 0.86
N THR A 344 28.79 -2.48 2.11
CA THR A 344 27.78 -3.19 2.89
C THR A 344 26.38 -2.92 2.33
N ASN A 345 25.44 -3.85 2.59
CA ASN A 345 24.06 -3.66 2.20
C ASN A 345 23.43 -2.40 2.83
N ALA A 346 23.71 -2.12 4.10
CA ALA A 346 23.14 -0.95 4.76
C ALA A 346 23.61 0.35 4.08
N ARG A 347 24.89 0.47 3.73
CA ARG A 347 25.42 1.63 2.98
C ARG A 347 24.76 1.77 1.61
N ALA A 348 24.61 0.67 0.88
CA ALA A 348 24.00 0.66 -0.46
C ALA A 348 22.55 1.18 -0.48
N ARG A 349 21.85 1.12 0.66
CA ARG A 349 20.41 1.42 0.76
C ARG A 349 20.08 2.71 1.45
N MET A 350 21.09 3.52 1.79
CA MET A 350 20.89 4.82 2.44
C MET A 350 20.06 5.79 1.58
N LEU A 351 20.02 5.61 0.26
CA LEU A 351 19.24 6.42 -0.69
C LEU A 351 18.04 5.66 -1.29
N ASP A 352 17.72 4.47 -0.77
CA ASP A 352 16.52 3.74 -1.20
C ASP A 352 15.26 4.52 -0.79
N LYS A 353 14.22 4.53 -1.63
CA LYS A 353 12.93 5.12 -1.28
C LYS A 353 12.34 4.46 -0.03
N VAL A 354 11.67 5.26 0.79
CA VAL A 354 10.89 4.80 1.94
C VAL A 354 9.72 3.94 1.44
N GLU A 355 9.60 2.74 2.00
CA GLU A 355 8.49 1.83 1.74
C GLU A 355 7.35 2.09 2.74
N ARG A 356 6.16 2.39 2.20
CA ARG A 356 4.97 2.78 2.97
C ARG A 356 3.70 2.40 2.23
N SER A 357 2.62 2.26 2.99
CA SER A 357 1.30 1.92 2.47
C SER A 357 0.62 3.12 1.78
N PRO A 358 -0.16 2.87 0.71
CA PRO A 358 -0.90 3.92 0.02
C PRO A 358 -1.95 4.57 0.94
N LEU A 359 -2.43 5.76 0.58
CA LEU A 359 -3.52 6.43 1.28
C LEU A 359 -4.82 5.63 1.12
N THR A 360 -5.53 5.40 2.22
CA THR A 360 -6.80 4.68 2.24
C THR A 360 -7.92 5.55 2.82
N ILE A 361 -9.09 5.54 2.18
CA ILE A 361 -10.31 6.25 2.60
C ILE A 361 -11.45 5.24 2.74
N GLY A 362 -12.24 5.40 3.81
CA GLY A 362 -13.54 4.75 3.95
C GLY A 362 -14.64 5.72 3.52
N HIS A 363 -15.56 5.24 2.68
CA HIS A 363 -16.76 5.95 2.24
C HIS A 363 -18.01 5.14 2.60
N THR A 364 -19.02 5.80 3.13
CA THR A 364 -20.27 5.19 3.59
C THR A 364 -21.42 5.89 2.88
N TYR A 365 -22.37 5.11 2.38
CA TYR A 365 -23.62 5.62 1.83
C TYR A 365 -24.76 4.79 2.41
N GLU A 366 -25.68 5.41 3.13
CA GLU A 366 -26.87 4.75 3.65
C GLU A 366 -28.10 5.46 3.08
N GLU A 367 -29.11 4.73 2.63
CA GLU A 367 -30.44 5.28 2.38
C GLU A 367 -31.41 4.71 3.39
N ASP A 368 -31.99 5.59 4.20
CA ASP A 368 -33.08 5.26 5.13
C ASP A 368 -34.42 5.69 4.53
N TRP A 369 -35.23 4.72 4.12
CA TRP A 369 -36.50 4.93 3.43
C TRP A 369 -37.68 4.98 4.40
N TYR A 370 -38.46 6.06 4.30
CA TYR A 370 -39.69 6.24 5.05
C TYR A 370 -40.89 6.33 4.10
N VAL A 371 -41.59 5.21 3.95
CA VAL A 371 -42.77 5.07 3.09
C VAL A 371 -43.83 4.27 3.83
N ARG A 372 -45.09 4.71 3.74
CA ARG A 372 -46.26 4.03 4.31
C ARG A 372 -47.24 3.69 3.18
N PRO A 373 -47.19 2.46 2.64
CA PRO A 373 -48.18 1.97 1.70
C PRO A 373 -49.57 1.96 2.35
N ASN A 374 -50.61 2.23 1.55
CA ASN A 374 -51.98 2.03 1.99
C ASN A 374 -52.30 0.53 1.95
N ASP A 375 -52.30 -0.14 3.12
CA ASP A 375 -52.55 -1.58 3.28
C ASP A 375 -54.06 -1.91 3.17
N HIS A 376 -54.71 -1.46 2.08
CA HIS A 376 -56.03 -1.92 1.66
C HIS A 376 -55.92 -3.00 0.58
N LEU A 377 -55.23 -4.11 0.88
CA LEU A 377 -55.33 -5.36 0.12
C LEU A 377 -55.39 -6.58 1.05
#